data_AF-X1HRD6-F1
#
_entry.id   AF-X1HRD6-F1
#
_cell.length_a   1.000
_cell.length_b   1.000
_cell.length_c   1.000
_cell.angle_alpha   90.00
_cell.angle_beta   90.00
_cell.angle_gamma   90.00
#
_symmetry.space_group_name_H-M   'P 1'
#
loop_
_entity.id
_entity.type
_entity.pdbx_description
1 polymer ?
#
loop_
_entity_poly.entity_id
_entity_poly.type
_entity_poly.pdbx_seq_one_letter_code
_entity_poly.pdbx_strand_id
1 'polypeptide(L)'
;MIGQVQKPLEEILEYLEGKKKIVIVGCGGCATIFHTGGEEEVKKMANTLSKKGKEILAAITPPFGEFTCYAPWSKKRLSEYRQEIEKCDAILMLSCGDGLQVVREFILEEEYNLVKPIYPGT
;
A
#
# COMPACT_ATOMS: atom_id res chain seq x y z
N MET A 1 -18.57 -7.00 14.22
CA MET A 1 -18.48 -6.70 12.77
C MET A 1 -17.17 -7.28 12.28
N ILE A 2 -17.19 -8.24 11.34
CA ILE A 2 -15.98 -8.81 10.73
C ILE A 2 -15.73 -7.98 9.46
N GLY A 3 -14.90 -6.95 9.58
CA GLY A 3 -14.56 -6.03 8.49
C GLY A 3 -13.11 -5.61 8.64
N GLN A 4 -12.53 -5.12 7.55
CA GLN A 4 -11.18 -4.57 7.60
C GLN A 4 -11.17 -3.31 8.50
N VAL A 5 -10.16 -3.19 9.36
CA VAL A 5 -9.99 -2.05 10.25
C VAL A 5 -8.58 -1.50 10.08
N GLN A 6 -8.45 -0.17 10.02
CA GLN A 6 -7.13 0.44 9.98
C GLN A 6 -6.40 0.16 11.29
N LYS A 7 -5.14 -0.24 11.19
CA LYS A 7 -4.27 -0.37 12.36
C LYS A 7 -4.10 0.97 13.07
N PRO A 8 -3.86 0.97 14.39
CA PRO A 8 -3.44 2.16 15.12
C PRO A 8 -2.25 2.83 14.44
N LEU A 9 -2.23 4.16 14.44
CA LEU A 9 -1.16 4.91 13.79
C LEU A 9 0.20 4.60 14.43
N GLU A 10 0.22 4.38 15.73
CA GLU A 10 1.41 4.04 16.50
C GLU A 10 2.03 2.73 16.01
N GLU A 11 1.21 1.69 15.81
CA GLU A 11 1.65 0.40 15.27
C GLU A 11 2.22 0.55 13.84
N ILE A 12 1.58 1.37 13.00
CA ILE A 12 2.08 1.65 11.64
C ILE A 12 3.44 2.38 11.72
N LEU A 13 3.60 3.33 12.65
CA LEU A 13 4.86 4.06 12.82
C LEU A 13 5.98 3.17 13.32
N GLU A 14 5.69 2.21 14.20
CA GLU A 14 6.62 1.17 14.66
C GLU A 14 7.07 0.28 13.50
N TYR A 15 6.15 -0.21 12.65
CA TYR A 15 6.52 -0.96 11.44
C TYR A 15 7.43 -0.18 10.49
N LEU A 16 7.21 1.13 10.40
CA LEU A 16 7.99 2.02 9.54
C LEU A 16 9.22 2.62 10.23
N GLU A 17 9.60 2.13 11.41
CA GLU A 17 10.81 2.60 12.09
C GLU A 17 12.05 2.38 11.21
N GLY A 18 12.93 3.40 11.15
CA GLY A 18 14.11 3.39 10.27
C GLY A 18 13.83 3.48 8.77
N LYS A 19 12.55 3.52 8.32
CA LYS A 19 12.17 3.70 6.91
C LYS A 19 11.83 5.17 6.64
N LYS A 20 12.44 5.79 5.63
CA LYS A 20 12.21 7.21 5.30
C LYS A 20 11.30 7.36 4.08
N LYS A 21 11.60 6.65 3.00
CA LYS A 21 10.88 6.72 1.71
C LYS A 21 9.82 5.64 1.64
N ILE A 22 8.55 6.04 1.60
CA ILE A 22 7.41 5.13 1.69
C ILE A 22 6.59 5.19 0.40
N VAL A 23 6.17 4.03 -0.08
CA VAL A 23 5.07 3.90 -1.05
C VAL A 23 3.86 3.38 -0.31
N ILE A 24 2.69 3.97 -0.56
CA ILE A 24 1.42 3.52 0.04
C ILE A 24 0.56 2.92 -1.08
N VAL A 25 0.00 1.74 -0.85
CA VAL A 25 -0.87 1.06 -1.83
C VAL A 25 -2.20 0.71 -1.19
N GLY A 26 -3.28 1.21 -1.76
CA GLY A 26 -4.66 0.92 -1.37
C GLY A 26 -5.32 -0.19 -2.18
N CYS A 27 -6.64 -0.29 -2.09
CA CYS A 27 -7.44 -1.24 -2.86
C CYS A 27 -8.80 -0.65 -3.22
N GLY A 28 -9.16 -0.68 -4.51
CA GLY A 28 -10.45 -0.23 -5.03
C GLY A 28 -11.64 -1.15 -4.71
N GLY A 29 -11.41 -2.23 -3.96
CA GLY A 29 -12.43 -3.22 -3.56
C GLY A 29 -12.78 -3.14 -2.08
N CYS A 30 -12.54 -4.22 -1.34
CA CYS A 30 -12.95 -4.36 0.07
C CYS A 30 -12.45 -3.21 0.97
N ALA A 31 -11.21 -2.76 0.80
CA ALA A 31 -10.64 -1.70 1.64
C ALA A 31 -11.34 -0.34 1.42
N THR A 32 -11.76 -0.03 0.19
CA THR A 32 -12.62 1.13 -0.11
C THR A 32 -13.99 0.99 0.55
N ILE A 33 -14.63 -0.18 0.47
CA ILE A 33 -15.95 -0.41 1.07
C ILE A 33 -15.92 -0.21 2.60
N PHE A 34 -14.84 -0.63 3.25
CA PHE A 34 -14.67 -0.50 4.70
C PHE A 34 -14.04 0.84 5.13
N HIS A 35 -13.75 1.77 4.21
CA HIS A 35 -13.09 3.04 4.52
C HIS A 35 -11.76 2.87 5.24
N THR A 36 -10.92 1.95 4.74
CA THR A 36 -9.61 1.64 5.33
C THR A 36 -8.46 1.75 4.34
N GLY A 37 -8.74 1.79 3.03
CA GLY A 37 -7.70 1.83 2.00
C GLY A 37 -8.18 2.26 0.63
N GLY A 38 -9.28 3.01 0.57
CA GLY A 38 -9.68 3.72 -0.63
C GLY A 38 -8.86 4.99 -0.83
N GLU A 39 -9.24 5.79 -1.83
CA GLU A 39 -8.45 6.95 -2.26
C GLU A 39 -8.35 8.01 -1.16
N GLU A 40 -9.45 8.24 -0.43
CA GLU A 40 -9.48 9.18 0.69
C GLU A 40 -8.58 8.74 1.84
N GLU A 41 -8.60 7.44 2.19
CA GLU A 41 -7.78 6.89 3.27
C GLU A 41 -6.30 6.89 2.91
N VAL A 42 -5.95 6.49 1.69
CA VAL A 42 -4.57 6.51 1.19
C VAL A 42 -4.02 7.94 1.18
N LYS A 43 -4.79 8.93 0.71
CA LYS A 43 -4.40 10.36 0.77
C LYS A 43 -4.24 10.85 2.21
N LYS A 44 -5.16 10.48 3.11
CA LYS A 44 -5.08 10.85 4.53
C LYS A 44 -3.85 10.24 5.21
N MET A 45 -3.55 8.97 4.93
CA MET A 45 -2.36 8.30 5.46
C MET A 45 -1.07 8.94 4.90
N ALA A 46 -1.01 9.23 3.59
CA ALA A 46 0.11 9.92 2.97
C ALA A 46 0.41 11.28 3.64
N ASN A 47 -0.63 12.07 3.88
CA ASN A 47 -0.52 13.35 4.59
C ASN A 47 -0.06 13.17 6.04
N THR A 48 -0.56 12.14 6.71
CA THR A 48 -0.23 11.85 8.12
C THR A 48 1.23 11.43 8.27
N LEU A 49 1.70 10.50 7.43
CA LEU A 49 3.09 10.05 7.43
C LEU A 49 4.06 11.15 6.98
N SER A 50 3.66 11.99 6.01
CA SER A 50 4.43 13.17 5.62
C SER A 50 4.66 14.12 6.80
N LYS A 51 3.62 14.41 7.59
CA LYS A 51 3.72 15.23 8.82
C LYS A 51 4.59 14.60 9.91
N LYS A 52 4.79 13.28 9.85
CA LYS A 52 5.69 12.52 10.75
C LYS A 52 7.11 12.36 10.18
N GLY A 53 7.44 13.09 9.11
CA GLY A 53 8.79 13.14 8.55
C GLY A 53 9.12 12.00 7.57
N LYS A 54 8.12 11.24 7.12
CA LYS A 54 8.28 10.27 6.03
C LYS A 54 8.19 10.99 4.67
N GLU A 55 8.95 10.52 3.69
CA GLU A 55 8.89 10.97 2.31
C GLU A 55 7.99 10.02 1.53
N ILE A 56 6.81 10.49 1.09
CA ILE A 56 5.88 9.65 0.32
C ILE A 56 6.23 9.73 -1.16
N LEU A 57 6.79 8.65 -1.71
CA LEU A 57 7.18 8.59 -3.11
C LEU A 57 5.98 8.38 -4.02
N ALA A 58 5.04 7.53 -3.60
CA ALA A 58 3.79 7.31 -4.30
C ALA A 58 2.67 6.93 -3.32
N ALA A 59 1.46 7.35 -3.65
CA ALA A 59 0.23 7.00 -2.93
C ALA A 59 -0.76 6.46 -3.97
N ILE A 60 -0.82 5.14 -4.08
CA ILE A 60 -1.42 4.42 -5.21
C ILE A 60 -2.73 3.81 -4.75
N THR A 61 -3.84 4.15 -5.39
CA THR A 61 -5.13 3.48 -5.13
C THR A 61 -5.77 3.13 -6.46
N PRO A 62 -6.10 1.85 -6.71
CA PRO A 62 -6.95 1.50 -7.84
C PRO A 62 -8.35 2.15 -7.71
N PRO A 63 -9.00 2.52 -8.83
CA PRO A 63 -10.37 3.02 -8.82
C PRO A 63 -11.35 1.98 -8.27
N PHE A 64 -12.53 2.44 -7.85
CA PHE A 64 -13.56 1.55 -7.32
C PHE A 64 -13.92 0.44 -8.33
N GLY A 65 -13.89 -0.81 -7.87
CA GLY A 65 -14.09 -2.00 -8.71
C GLY A 65 -12.80 -2.66 -9.21
N GLU A 66 -11.63 -2.01 -9.07
CA GLU A 66 -10.32 -2.64 -9.32
C GLU A 66 -9.72 -3.15 -8.00
N PHE A 67 -9.72 -4.47 -7.82
CA PHE A 67 -9.25 -5.14 -6.62
C PHE A 67 -7.74 -5.40 -6.67
N THR A 68 -7.01 -5.01 -5.62
CA THR A 68 -5.55 -5.21 -5.53
C THR A 68 -5.14 -6.68 -5.49
N CYS A 69 -6.03 -7.58 -5.04
CA CYS A 69 -5.78 -9.02 -5.09
C CYS A 69 -5.95 -9.64 -6.49
N TYR A 70 -6.41 -8.88 -7.49
CA TYR A 70 -6.39 -9.35 -8.87
C TYR A 70 -5.11 -8.89 -9.57
N ALA A 71 -4.15 -9.80 -9.67
CA ALA A 71 -2.78 -9.51 -10.13
C ALA A 71 -2.70 -8.72 -11.45
N PRO A 72 -3.51 -9.00 -12.51
CA PRO A 72 -3.44 -8.21 -13.74
C PRO A 72 -3.75 -6.72 -13.57
N TRP A 73 -4.67 -6.37 -12.66
CA TRP A 73 -4.96 -4.96 -12.36
C TRP A 73 -3.85 -4.31 -11.55
N SER A 74 -3.35 -5.00 -10.52
CA SER A 74 -2.23 -4.53 -9.71
C SER A 74 -0.96 -4.34 -10.55
N LYS A 75 -0.66 -5.27 -11.46
CA LYS A 75 0.47 -5.18 -12.40
C LYS A 75 0.38 -3.91 -13.24
N LYS A 76 -0.77 -3.70 -13.89
CA LYS A 76 -0.98 -2.51 -14.73
C LYS A 76 -0.78 -1.23 -13.91
N ARG A 77 -1.43 -1.13 -12.74
CA ARG A 77 -1.38 0.07 -11.90
C ARG A 77 0.01 0.35 -11.32
N LEU A 78 0.66 -0.66 -10.77
CA LEU A 78 1.97 -0.51 -10.13
C LEU A 78 3.09 -0.29 -11.13
N SER A 79 2.89 -0.64 -12.42
CA SER A 79 3.90 -0.41 -13.47
C SER A 79 4.16 1.07 -13.72
N GLU A 80 3.15 1.92 -13.51
CA GLU A 80 3.24 3.38 -13.62
C GLU A 80 4.14 3.99 -12.52
N TYR A 81 4.39 3.24 -11.43
CA TYR A 81 5.14 3.70 -10.26
C TYR A 81 6.38 2.84 -9.96
N ARG A 82 6.90 2.16 -10.99
CA ARG A 82 8.03 1.22 -10.83
C ARG A 82 9.24 1.91 -10.20
N GLN A 83 9.57 3.13 -10.61
CA GLN A 83 10.75 3.85 -10.12
C GLN A 83 10.63 4.21 -8.64
N GLU A 84 9.44 4.59 -8.20
CA GLU A 84 9.11 4.93 -6.82
C GLU A 84 9.21 3.69 -5.93
N ILE A 85 8.67 2.55 -6.40
CA ILE A 85 8.76 1.25 -5.74
C ILE A 85 10.22 0.80 -5.62
N GLU A 86 11.02 0.94 -6.68
CA GLU A 86 12.46 0.61 -6.64
C GLU A 86 13.23 1.47 -5.63
N LYS A 87 12.86 2.75 -5.48
CA LYS A 87 13.54 3.72 -4.59
C LYS A 87 13.03 3.73 -3.15
N CYS A 88 11.90 3.11 -2.86
CA CYS A 88 11.32 3.14 -1.51
C CYS A 88 12.08 2.23 -0.54
N ASP A 89 12.04 2.60 0.74
CA ASP A 89 12.57 1.80 1.85
C ASP A 89 11.56 0.74 2.32
N ALA A 90 10.27 1.05 2.18
CA ALA A 90 9.16 0.15 2.53
C ALA A 90 7.86 0.52 1.80
N ILE A 91 6.97 -0.45 1.69
CA ILE A 91 5.61 -0.31 1.17
C ILE A 91 4.62 -0.49 2.33
N LEU A 92 3.70 0.47 2.50
CA LEU A 92 2.57 0.36 3.40
C LEU A 92 1.32 -0.04 2.62
N MET A 93 0.75 -1.21 2.94
CA MET A 93 -0.45 -1.71 2.31
C MET A 93 -1.69 -1.33 3.12
N LEU A 94 -2.56 -0.52 2.52
CA LEU A 94 -3.92 -0.29 2.99
C LEU A 94 -4.87 -1.18 2.17
N SER A 95 -4.70 -2.49 2.30
CA SER A 95 -5.47 -3.52 1.62
C SER A 95 -5.64 -4.74 2.50
N CYS A 96 -6.48 -5.70 2.11
CA CYS A 96 -6.50 -7.01 2.79
C CYS A 96 -5.19 -7.77 2.59
N GLY A 97 -5.01 -8.85 3.36
CA GLY A 97 -3.83 -9.72 3.28
C GLY A 97 -3.61 -10.34 1.90
N ASP A 98 -4.69 -10.69 1.19
CA ASP A 98 -4.62 -11.22 -0.17
C ASP A 98 -4.05 -10.18 -1.16
N GLY A 99 -4.52 -8.93 -1.08
CA GLY A 99 -3.95 -7.83 -1.85
C GLY A 99 -2.47 -7.58 -1.55
N LEU A 100 -2.06 -7.72 -0.29
CA LEU A 100 -0.65 -7.61 0.12
C LEU A 100 0.20 -8.73 -0.50
N GLN A 101 -0.25 -9.99 -0.41
CA GLN A 101 0.52 -11.12 -0.95
C GLN A 101 0.61 -11.05 -2.47
N VAL A 102 -0.47 -10.65 -3.14
CA VAL A 102 -0.44 -10.49 -4.60
C VAL A 102 0.56 -9.44 -5.04
N VAL A 103 0.62 -8.30 -4.34
CA VAL A 103 1.65 -7.28 -4.63
C VAL A 103 3.05 -7.82 -4.34
N ARG A 104 3.26 -8.53 -3.23
CA ARG A 104 4.56 -9.11 -2.89
C ARG A 104 5.03 -10.14 -3.93
N GLU A 105 4.28 -11.21 -4.10
CA GLU A 105 4.70 -12.39 -4.86
C GLU A 105 4.64 -12.09 -6.36
N PHE A 106 3.45 -11.77 -6.88
CA PHE A 106 3.25 -11.67 -8.32
C PHE A 106 3.78 -10.36 -8.92
N ILE A 107 3.92 -9.28 -8.15
CA ILE A 107 4.36 -7.98 -8.72
C ILE A 107 5.82 -7.68 -8.36
N LEU A 108 6.18 -7.69 -7.08
CA LEU A 108 7.53 -7.32 -6.68
C LEU A 108 8.53 -8.43 -6.99
N GLU A 109 8.27 -9.65 -6.53
CA GLU A 109 9.21 -10.76 -6.65
C GLU A 109 9.24 -11.32 -8.08
N GLU A 110 8.10 -11.66 -8.68
CA GLU A 110 8.05 -12.27 -10.01
C GLU A 110 8.28 -11.27 -11.16
N GLU A 111 7.58 -10.14 -11.17
CA GLU A 111 7.61 -9.21 -12.31
C GLU A 111 8.75 -8.19 -12.23
N TYR A 112 9.05 -7.69 -11.04
CA TYR A 112 10.08 -6.66 -10.86
C TYR A 112 11.41 -7.24 -10.40
N ASN A 113 11.45 -8.48 -9.93
CA ASN A 113 12.62 -9.10 -9.32
C ASN A 113 13.19 -8.25 -8.16
N LEU A 114 12.29 -7.75 -7.31
CA LEU A 114 12.57 -6.89 -6.16
C LEU A 114 12.07 -7.53 -4.87
N VAL A 115 12.86 -7.37 -3.80
CA VAL A 115 12.43 -7.66 -2.44
C VAL A 115 12.36 -6.35 -1.66
N LYS A 116 11.16 -5.98 -1.22
CA LYS A 116 10.91 -4.78 -0.42
C LYS A 116 10.19 -5.13 0.88
N PRO A 117 10.54 -4.51 2.03
CA PRO A 117 9.72 -4.57 3.22
C PRO A 117 8.30 -4.07 2.90
N ILE A 118 7.30 -4.88 3.22
CA ILE A 118 5.88 -4.58 3.00
C ILE A 118 5.14 -4.83 4.31
N TYR A 119 4.40 -3.80 4.76
CA TYR A 119 3.73 -3.81 6.05
C TYR A 119 2.23 -3.61 5.88
N PRO A 120 1.39 -4.36 6.62
CA PRO A 120 -0.04 -4.11 6.65
C PRO A 120 -0.33 -2.83 7.45
N GLY A 121 -1.19 -1.96 6.92
CA GLY A 121 -1.76 -0.81 7.64
C GLY A 121 -3.24 -0.97 7.98
N THR A 122 -3.82 -2.11 7.60
CA THR A 122 -5.23 -2.48 7.74
C THR A 122 -5.37 -3.98 8.00
#